data_AF-A8P9E5-F1
#
_entry.id   AF-A8P9E5-F1
#
_cell.length_a   1.000
_cell.length_b   1.000
_cell.length_c   1.000
_cell.angle_alpha   90.00
_cell.angle_beta   90.00
_cell.angle_gamma   90.00
#
_symmetry.space_group_name_H-M   'P 1'
#
loop_
_entity.id
_entity.type
_entity.pdbx_description
1 polymer ?
#
loop_
_entity_poly.entity_id
_entity_poly.type
_entity_poly.pdbx_seq_one_letter_code
_entity_poly.pdbx_strand_id
1 'polypeptide(L)'
;MAFNGSNPRAKRQRTTGQSSTSSNDIRVDLESAFVKDTLKTKKSKATLEAILRDWSEGKYPKESFSSPPLVAHILDCSWLHLELFDPTNPTALLAKKDADKLKALIPIAAKLGFTIAFAGLKYTVSGESYGCMHPRCGSGGGGWMCAFDRNSFDEDHEPVLSIDDSRTTACELWGIVDLEGRSLMKKVKLRKGSSSGHAFASGGESEDEDEDAEEDEDEEDEDDGSDSDDEGTGLKIPIEEKAFIVRNPFEDDEPDEKDEGYIEDHSATRDICHVYERTLLLLFHEKDEIEVLYYFRDGTNWTIPQLEASSKSPSDEERALAATTLAALKDFRFGDDHPIGSRIWSPRNFQDRQDYYEARDVLLKSAVKWKDVDLWTKVVAKCHGWRDPIEDEAIIEGFNTFQFQTIRSSLDVLVRSSKNPNKVIQALNRHAAQKTDTAVHQWISVCLAQQGSQSYAYGHVGGAKRKRM
;
A
#
# COMPACT_ATOMS: atom_id res chain seq x y z
N MET A 1 69.06 -3.98 -31.86
CA MET A 1 69.32 -5.19 -32.65
C MET A 1 68.96 -6.39 -31.76
N ALA A 2 68.03 -7.29 -32.01
CA ALA A 2 67.12 -7.55 -33.13
C ALA A 2 65.81 -8.15 -32.58
N PHE A 3 64.72 -7.95 -33.32
CA PHE A 3 63.39 -8.52 -33.12
C PHE A 3 63.37 -10.03 -33.41
N ASN A 4 62.55 -10.81 -32.67
CA ASN A 4 61.55 -11.70 -33.29
C ASN A 4 60.59 -12.29 -32.24
N GLY A 5 59.38 -11.73 -32.20
CA GLY A 5 58.23 -12.28 -31.50
C GLY A 5 57.48 -13.26 -32.39
N SER A 6 57.30 -14.49 -31.92
CA SER A 6 56.45 -15.51 -32.54
C SER A 6 55.22 -15.68 -31.64
N ASN A 7 54.06 -15.20 -32.10
CA ASN A 7 52.80 -15.32 -31.36
C ASN A 7 51.96 -16.44 -31.98
N PRO A 8 51.63 -17.53 -31.26
CA PRO A 8 50.84 -18.61 -31.83
C PRO A 8 49.35 -18.22 -31.88
N ARG A 9 48.78 -18.27 -33.09
CA ARG A 9 47.34 -18.18 -33.35
C ARG A 9 46.57 -19.24 -32.55
N ALA A 10 45.99 -18.84 -31.43
CA ALA A 10 44.93 -19.60 -30.78
C ALA A 10 43.66 -19.49 -31.62
N LYS A 11 43.21 -20.62 -32.18
CA LYS A 11 41.88 -20.77 -32.78
C LYS A 11 40.83 -20.62 -31.67
N ARG A 12 40.29 -19.41 -31.51
CA ARG A 12 39.06 -19.16 -30.74
C ARG A 12 37.89 -19.79 -31.51
N GLN A 13 37.49 -21.00 -31.12
CA GLN A 13 36.17 -21.51 -31.45
C GLN A 13 35.14 -20.62 -30.73
N ARG A 14 34.42 -19.80 -31.51
CA ARG A 14 33.21 -19.12 -31.07
C ARG A 14 32.13 -20.19 -30.94
N THR A 15 31.97 -20.77 -29.75
CA THR A 15 30.73 -21.44 -29.38
C THR A 15 29.70 -20.35 -29.14
N THR A 16 28.92 -20.03 -30.16
CA THR A 16 27.66 -19.27 -30.04
C THR A 16 26.63 -20.15 -29.33
N GLY A 17 26.86 -20.41 -28.05
CA GLY A 17 25.78 -20.75 -27.13
C GLY A 17 25.09 -19.45 -26.78
N GLN A 18 24.11 -19.03 -27.58
CA GLN A 18 23.08 -18.11 -27.09
C GLN A 18 22.34 -18.86 -25.98
N SER A 19 22.86 -18.75 -24.76
CA SER A 19 22.05 -18.88 -23.56
C SER A 19 21.01 -17.78 -23.71
N SER A 20 19.78 -18.15 -24.03
CA SER A 20 18.62 -17.28 -23.91
C SER A 20 18.69 -16.67 -22.51
N THR A 21 19.08 -15.41 -22.43
CA THR A 21 19.02 -14.62 -21.21
C THR A 21 17.57 -14.68 -20.77
N SER A 22 17.30 -15.36 -19.66
CA SER A 22 16.00 -15.31 -19.00
C SER A 22 15.63 -13.84 -18.87
N SER A 23 14.37 -13.51 -19.15
CA SER A 23 13.88 -12.18 -18.80
C SER A 23 14.15 -11.96 -17.32
N ASN A 24 14.71 -10.82 -16.92
CA ASN A 24 14.79 -10.47 -15.50
C ASN A 24 13.42 -10.05 -14.94
N ASP A 25 12.40 -10.02 -15.79
CA ASP A 25 11.03 -9.68 -15.46
C ASP A 25 10.19 -10.97 -15.37
N ILE A 26 9.77 -11.29 -14.14
CA ILE A 26 8.94 -12.44 -13.82
C ILE A 26 7.60 -12.41 -14.58
N ARG A 27 7.09 -11.22 -14.92
CA ARG A 27 5.81 -11.08 -15.62
C ARG A 27 5.92 -11.66 -17.01
N VAL A 28 7.00 -11.38 -17.73
CA VAL A 28 7.25 -11.91 -19.07
C VAL A 28 7.38 -13.43 -19.03
N ASP A 29 8.08 -13.96 -18.03
CA ASP A 29 8.25 -15.40 -17.85
C ASP A 29 6.91 -16.08 -17.54
N LEU A 30 6.12 -15.53 -16.61
CA LEU A 30 4.80 -16.05 -16.26
C LEU A 30 3.80 -15.88 -17.41
N GLU A 31 3.79 -14.74 -18.10
CA GLU A 31 2.96 -14.50 -19.29
C GLU A 31 3.24 -15.56 -20.35
N SER A 32 4.51 -15.86 -20.61
CA SER A 32 4.88 -16.93 -21.54
C SER A 32 4.39 -18.33 -21.10
N ALA A 33 4.26 -18.55 -19.79
CA ALA A 33 3.78 -19.80 -19.21
C ALA A 33 2.25 -19.91 -19.17
N PHE A 34 1.54 -18.78 -18.97
CA PHE A 34 0.08 -18.68 -18.80
C PHE A 34 -0.70 -18.41 -20.10
N VAL A 35 -0.17 -17.61 -21.04
CA VAL A 35 -0.91 -17.10 -22.23
C VAL A 35 -1.18 -18.16 -23.30
N LYS A 36 -0.42 -19.25 -23.31
CA LYS A 36 -0.72 -20.37 -24.21
C LYS A 36 -1.51 -21.38 -23.39
N ASP A 37 -2.30 -22.23 -24.03
CA ASP A 37 -2.90 -23.45 -23.46
C ASP A 37 -1.85 -24.47 -22.93
N THR A 38 -0.66 -23.97 -22.63
CA THR A 38 0.58 -24.63 -22.33
C THR A 38 0.44 -25.51 -21.12
N LEU A 39 -0.28 -25.14 -20.06
CA LEU A 39 -0.38 -25.97 -18.83
C LEU A 39 -0.90 -27.40 -19.07
N LYS A 40 -1.45 -27.71 -20.25
CA LYS A 40 -1.77 -29.07 -20.70
C LYS A 40 -0.54 -29.97 -20.89
N THR A 41 0.62 -29.42 -21.28
CA THR A 41 1.83 -30.19 -21.59
C THR A 41 2.71 -30.46 -20.36
N LYS A 42 3.48 -31.57 -20.34
CA LYS A 42 4.46 -31.81 -19.26
C LYS A 42 5.57 -30.76 -19.22
N LYS A 43 5.97 -30.25 -20.40
CA LYS A 43 7.07 -29.29 -20.53
C LYS A 43 6.73 -27.96 -19.89
N SER A 44 5.53 -27.43 -20.12
CA SER A 44 5.07 -26.18 -19.52
C SER A 44 4.91 -26.26 -18.00
N LYS A 45 4.43 -27.39 -17.46
CA LYS A 45 4.33 -27.59 -16.01
C LYS A 45 5.72 -27.54 -15.37
N ALA A 46 6.71 -28.17 -16.01
CA ALA A 46 8.09 -28.07 -15.56
C ALA A 46 8.65 -26.65 -15.67
N THR A 47 8.28 -25.90 -16.72
CA THR A 47 8.65 -24.48 -16.87
C THR A 47 8.03 -23.61 -15.79
N LEU A 48 6.72 -23.75 -15.53
CA LEU A 48 6.03 -23.03 -14.46
C LEU A 48 6.62 -23.38 -13.09
N GLU A 49 6.88 -24.65 -12.81
CA GLU A 49 7.54 -25.07 -11.56
C GLU A 49 8.93 -24.46 -11.42
N ALA A 50 9.71 -24.36 -12.51
CA ALA A 50 11.01 -23.71 -12.48
C ALA A 50 10.90 -22.21 -12.18
N ILE A 51 9.96 -21.50 -12.82
CA ILE A 51 9.72 -20.06 -12.60
C ILE A 51 9.31 -19.80 -11.15
N LEU A 52 8.33 -20.53 -10.63
CA LEU A 52 7.86 -20.35 -9.25
C LEU A 52 8.94 -20.72 -8.22
N ARG A 53 9.80 -21.69 -8.54
CA ARG A 53 10.95 -22.03 -7.69
C ARG A 53 12.00 -20.92 -7.70
N ASP A 54 12.29 -20.35 -8.86
CA ASP A 54 13.23 -19.23 -8.97
C ASP A 54 12.70 -17.99 -8.22
N TRP A 55 11.38 -17.78 -8.21
CA TRP A 55 10.73 -16.79 -7.36
C TRP A 55 10.84 -17.11 -5.87
N SER A 56 10.52 -18.32 -5.43
CA SER A 56 10.63 -18.66 -3.99
C SER A 56 12.06 -18.55 -3.47
N GLU A 57 13.05 -18.90 -4.30
CA GLU A 57 14.49 -18.77 -4.03
C GLU A 57 15.01 -17.32 -4.13
N GLY A 58 14.16 -16.34 -4.48
CA GLY A 58 14.53 -14.93 -4.54
C GLY A 58 15.48 -14.58 -5.69
N LYS A 59 15.46 -15.33 -6.79
CA LYS A 59 16.29 -15.06 -7.98
C LYS A 59 15.79 -13.89 -8.81
N TYR A 60 14.51 -13.53 -8.67
CA TYR A 60 13.95 -12.33 -9.29
C TYR A 60 14.24 -11.11 -8.41
N PRO A 61 14.68 -9.97 -9.00
CA PRO A 61 14.85 -8.71 -8.29
C PRO A 61 13.54 -8.26 -7.64
N LYS A 62 13.60 -7.54 -6.51
CA LYS A 62 12.41 -6.98 -5.87
C LYS A 62 11.71 -5.96 -6.77
N GLU A 63 12.48 -5.27 -7.60
CA GLU A 63 12.01 -4.28 -8.55
C GLU A 63 11.18 -4.89 -9.70
N SER A 64 11.28 -6.21 -9.91
CA SER A 64 10.49 -6.94 -10.90
C SER A 64 9.05 -7.21 -10.45
N PHE A 65 8.72 -6.90 -9.18
CA PHE A 65 7.39 -7.11 -8.62
C PHE A 65 6.65 -5.79 -8.40
N SER A 66 5.32 -5.87 -8.37
CA SER A 66 4.53 -4.82 -7.74
C SER A 66 4.86 -4.71 -6.25
N SER A 67 4.52 -3.58 -5.64
CA SER A 67 4.44 -3.47 -4.18
C SER A 67 2.96 -3.51 -3.85
N PRO A 68 2.42 -4.61 -3.28
CA PRO A 68 3.12 -5.75 -2.68
C PRO A 68 3.55 -6.82 -3.72
N PRO A 69 4.47 -7.75 -3.35
CA PRO A 69 5.06 -8.73 -4.26
C PRO A 69 4.08 -9.87 -4.62
N LEU A 70 3.10 -9.53 -5.44
CA LEU A 70 2.09 -10.45 -5.96
C LEU A 70 2.07 -10.43 -7.49
N VAL A 71 1.42 -11.43 -8.06
CA VAL A 71 1.11 -11.50 -9.48
C VAL A 71 -0.39 -11.73 -9.66
N ALA A 72 -1.01 -10.98 -10.56
CA ALA A 72 -2.43 -11.09 -10.89
C ALA A 72 -2.65 -11.60 -12.32
N HIS A 73 -3.44 -12.66 -12.46
CA HIS A 73 -3.85 -13.21 -13.76
C HIS A 73 -5.36 -13.06 -13.94
N ILE A 74 -5.79 -12.47 -15.05
CA ILE A 74 -7.21 -12.37 -15.39
C ILE A 74 -7.68 -13.73 -15.90
N LEU A 75 -8.76 -14.23 -15.29
CA LEU A 75 -9.38 -15.47 -15.68
C LEU A 75 -10.33 -15.25 -16.85
N ASP A 76 -10.49 -16.27 -17.69
CA ASP A 76 -11.39 -16.24 -18.85
C ASP A 76 -12.87 -16.18 -18.42
N CYS A 77 -13.15 -16.55 -17.17
CA CYS A 77 -14.50 -16.56 -16.60
C CYS A 77 -14.71 -15.31 -15.75
N SER A 78 -15.76 -14.53 -16.04
CA SER A 78 -16.32 -13.58 -15.07
C SER A 78 -17.21 -14.34 -14.09
N TRP A 79 -17.01 -14.08 -12.80
CA TRP A 79 -17.87 -14.60 -11.72
C TRP A 79 -18.60 -13.45 -11.06
N LEU A 80 -19.88 -13.67 -10.76
CA LEU A 80 -20.64 -12.75 -9.91
C LEU A 80 -20.12 -12.84 -8.48
N HIS A 81 -20.07 -11.70 -7.77
CA HIS A 81 -19.60 -11.59 -6.38
C HIS A 81 -20.09 -12.75 -5.51
N LEU A 82 -21.39 -13.03 -5.55
CA LEU A 82 -22.04 -14.02 -4.69
C LEU A 82 -21.49 -15.45 -4.86
N GLU A 83 -21.00 -15.79 -6.04
CA GLU A 83 -20.49 -17.14 -6.32
C GLU A 83 -19.14 -17.37 -5.64
N LEU A 84 -18.27 -16.35 -5.57
CA LEU A 84 -16.94 -16.45 -4.95
C LEU A 84 -16.98 -16.72 -3.44
N PHE A 85 -18.07 -16.32 -2.78
CA PHE A 85 -18.19 -16.41 -1.33
C PHE A 85 -18.93 -17.65 -0.83
N ASP A 86 -19.42 -18.52 -1.70
CA ASP A 86 -20.08 -19.75 -1.25
C ASP A 86 -19.04 -20.75 -0.70
N PRO A 87 -18.92 -20.88 0.64
CA PRO A 87 -17.92 -21.76 1.24
C PRO A 87 -18.28 -23.23 1.02
N THR A 88 -19.51 -23.52 0.61
CA THR A 88 -19.97 -24.90 0.38
C THR A 88 -19.44 -25.47 -0.92
N ASN A 89 -18.97 -24.62 -1.85
CA ASN A 89 -18.55 -25.10 -3.16
C ASN A 89 -17.45 -24.29 -3.88
N PRO A 90 -16.30 -24.01 -3.25
CA PRO A 90 -15.22 -23.25 -3.87
C PRO A 90 -14.68 -23.91 -5.15
N THR A 91 -14.83 -25.23 -5.28
CA THR A 91 -14.39 -26.00 -6.45
C THR A 91 -15.42 -26.15 -7.57
N ALA A 92 -16.73 -25.99 -7.34
CA ALA A 92 -17.67 -25.97 -8.47
C ALA A 92 -17.52 -24.73 -9.34
N LEU A 93 -16.99 -23.65 -8.77
CA LEU A 93 -16.61 -22.43 -9.49
C LEU A 93 -15.53 -22.68 -10.54
N LEU A 94 -14.75 -23.76 -10.36
CA LEU A 94 -13.70 -24.19 -11.28
C LEU A 94 -14.24 -24.95 -12.49
N ALA A 95 -15.55 -25.12 -12.70
CA ALA A 95 -16.09 -26.03 -13.73
C ALA A 95 -15.88 -25.60 -15.22
N LYS A 96 -15.14 -24.53 -15.49
CA LYS A 96 -14.99 -23.90 -16.82
C LYS A 96 -13.55 -24.03 -17.40
N LYS A 97 -13.26 -23.26 -18.46
CA LYS A 97 -12.00 -23.19 -19.24
C LYS A 97 -10.72 -23.09 -18.38
N ASP A 98 -10.81 -22.53 -17.17
CA ASP A 98 -9.67 -22.35 -16.25
C ASP A 98 -9.44 -23.51 -15.27
N ALA A 99 -10.34 -24.50 -15.20
CA ALA A 99 -10.22 -25.66 -14.30
C ALA A 99 -8.88 -26.37 -14.44
N ASP A 100 -8.50 -26.63 -15.69
CA ASP A 100 -7.31 -27.40 -16.03
C ASP A 100 -6.04 -26.64 -15.68
N LYS A 101 -6.05 -25.30 -15.83
CA LYS A 101 -4.95 -24.42 -15.44
C LYS A 101 -4.77 -24.48 -13.92
N LEU A 102 -5.85 -24.32 -13.15
CA LEU A 102 -5.81 -24.31 -11.69
C LEU A 102 -5.46 -25.68 -11.10
N LYS A 103 -6.02 -26.76 -11.66
CA LYS A 103 -5.66 -28.14 -11.29
C LYS A 103 -4.17 -28.44 -11.49
N ALA A 104 -3.52 -27.79 -12.47
CA ALA A 104 -2.08 -27.90 -12.67
C ALA A 104 -1.29 -26.98 -11.71
N LEU A 105 -1.76 -25.76 -11.47
CA LEU A 105 -1.06 -24.75 -10.68
C LEU A 105 -1.10 -25.03 -9.17
N ILE A 106 -2.25 -25.38 -8.61
CA ILE A 106 -2.46 -25.58 -7.16
C ILE A 106 -1.40 -26.49 -6.53
N PRO A 107 -1.13 -27.72 -7.05
CA PRO A 107 -0.12 -28.58 -6.42
C PRO A 107 1.31 -28.04 -6.54
N ILE A 108 1.61 -27.24 -7.58
CA ILE A 108 2.92 -26.61 -7.74
C ILE A 108 3.07 -25.45 -6.75
N ALA A 109 2.05 -24.61 -6.64
CA ALA A 109 2.00 -23.48 -5.71
C ALA A 109 2.14 -23.97 -4.26
N ALA A 110 1.30 -24.91 -3.84
CA ALA A 110 1.34 -25.48 -2.49
C ALA A 110 2.69 -26.13 -2.15
N LYS A 111 3.31 -26.84 -3.12
CA LYS A 111 4.64 -27.45 -2.93
C LYS A 111 5.73 -26.40 -2.69
N LEU A 112 5.59 -25.21 -3.27
CA LEU A 112 6.59 -24.15 -3.24
C LEU A 112 6.27 -23.05 -2.22
N GLY A 113 5.21 -23.21 -1.41
CA GLY A 113 4.79 -22.24 -0.40
C GLY A 113 4.16 -20.98 -0.99
N PHE A 114 3.37 -21.13 -2.05
CA PHE A 114 2.58 -20.05 -2.63
C PHE A 114 1.11 -20.17 -2.25
N THR A 115 0.53 -19.03 -1.90
CA THR A 115 -0.90 -18.86 -1.68
C THR A 115 -1.56 -18.46 -2.99
N ILE A 116 -2.67 -19.12 -3.28
CA ILE A 116 -3.56 -18.77 -4.39
C ILE A 116 -4.82 -18.16 -3.79
N ALA A 117 -5.20 -17.00 -4.30
CA ALA A 117 -6.44 -16.33 -3.95
C ALA A 117 -7.20 -15.90 -5.22
N PHE A 118 -8.49 -15.63 -5.07
CA PHE A 118 -9.33 -15.05 -6.10
C PHE A 118 -9.80 -13.67 -5.64
N ALA A 119 -10.01 -12.75 -6.58
CA ALA A 119 -10.54 -11.43 -6.31
C ALA A 119 -11.40 -10.93 -7.47
N GLY A 120 -12.47 -10.21 -7.17
CA GLY A 120 -13.15 -9.39 -8.18
C GLY A 120 -12.25 -8.21 -8.58
N LEU A 121 -12.25 -7.89 -9.87
CA LEU A 121 -11.58 -6.73 -10.43
C LEU A 121 -12.63 -5.86 -11.11
N LYS A 122 -12.67 -4.58 -10.74
CA LYS A 122 -13.30 -3.52 -11.51
C LYS A 122 -12.19 -2.67 -12.13
N TYR A 123 -12.05 -2.76 -13.46
CA TYR A 123 -11.08 -2.00 -14.22
C TYR A 123 -11.80 -0.88 -14.96
N THR A 124 -11.51 0.36 -14.60
CA THR A 124 -12.12 1.54 -15.21
C THR A 124 -11.10 2.21 -16.13
N VAL A 125 -11.46 2.35 -17.41
CA VAL A 125 -10.73 3.16 -18.37
C VAL A 125 -11.55 4.41 -18.62
N SER A 126 -11.02 5.56 -18.22
CA SER A 126 -11.63 6.84 -18.53
C SER A 126 -10.69 7.72 -19.35
N GLY A 127 -11.27 8.63 -20.13
CA GLY A 127 -10.52 9.63 -20.84
C GLY A 127 -11.42 10.61 -21.57
N GLU A 128 -10.82 11.69 -22.06
CA GLU A 128 -11.54 12.67 -22.85
C GLU A 128 -11.67 12.18 -24.28
N SER A 129 -12.89 12.18 -24.81
CA SER A 129 -13.10 12.08 -26.25
C SER A 129 -13.20 13.46 -26.84
N TYR A 130 -12.18 13.83 -27.62
CA TYR A 130 -12.28 14.96 -28.52
C TYR A 130 -13.15 14.57 -29.71
N GLY A 131 -14.47 14.78 -29.61
CA GLY A 131 -15.30 14.89 -30.80
C GLY A 131 -14.64 15.94 -31.71
N CYS A 132 -14.52 15.66 -33.02
CA CYS A 132 -13.73 16.46 -33.96
C CYS A 132 -14.21 17.93 -34.10
N MET A 133 -14.02 18.73 -33.06
CA MET A 133 -14.28 20.15 -33.01
C MET A 133 -13.07 20.87 -33.59
N HIS A 134 -12.71 20.57 -34.84
CA HIS A 134 -11.87 21.50 -35.58
C HIS A 134 -12.72 22.75 -35.82
N PRO A 135 -12.43 23.91 -35.22
CA PRO A 135 -13.26 25.11 -35.38
C PRO A 135 -13.23 25.63 -36.83
N ARG A 136 -12.34 25.08 -37.68
CA ARG A 136 -12.27 25.34 -39.12
C ARG A 136 -13.24 24.52 -39.96
N CYS A 137 -13.96 23.56 -39.39
CA CYS A 137 -15.00 22.80 -40.10
C CYS A 137 -16.33 23.56 -40.16
N GLY A 138 -16.50 24.62 -39.36
CA GLY A 138 -17.66 25.50 -39.40
C GLY A 138 -17.25 26.95 -39.67
N SER A 139 -17.85 27.56 -40.70
CA SER A 139 -18.05 29.02 -40.78
C SER A 139 -16.96 29.88 -41.42
N GLY A 140 -16.26 29.40 -42.45
CA GLY A 140 -15.45 30.27 -43.29
C GLY A 140 -15.35 29.77 -44.72
N GLY A 141 -16.24 30.24 -45.60
CA GLY A 141 -16.33 29.81 -47.00
C GLY A 141 -14.98 29.79 -47.71
N GLY A 142 -14.62 28.65 -48.28
CA GLY A 142 -13.38 28.48 -49.01
C GLY A 142 -12.83 27.07 -48.90
N GLY A 143 -13.50 26.15 -49.59
CA GLY A 143 -13.21 24.72 -49.66
C GLY A 143 -11.73 24.35 -49.60
N TRP A 144 -11.38 23.66 -48.53
CA TRP A 144 -10.64 22.41 -48.66
C TRP A 144 -11.51 21.38 -47.94
N MET A 145 -12.43 20.79 -48.70
CA MET A 145 -13.11 19.56 -48.31
C MET A 145 -12.02 18.60 -47.86
N CYS A 146 -12.03 18.22 -46.59
CA CYS A 146 -11.58 16.89 -46.21
C CYS A 146 -12.41 15.97 -47.11
N ALA A 147 -11.82 15.54 -48.22
CA ALA A 147 -12.45 14.72 -49.25
C ALA A 147 -12.61 13.30 -48.70
N PHE A 148 -13.38 13.17 -47.63
CA PHE A 148 -14.17 11.97 -47.44
C PHE A 148 -15.21 11.99 -48.55
N ASP A 149 -15.03 11.04 -49.45
CA ASP A 149 -15.81 10.81 -50.65
C ASP A 149 -17.30 10.80 -50.30
N ARG A 150 -18.05 11.78 -50.82
CA ARG A 150 -19.45 12.03 -50.49
C ARG A 150 -20.40 10.91 -50.97
N ASN A 151 -19.86 9.87 -51.58
CA ASN A 151 -20.60 8.77 -52.21
C ASN A 151 -20.53 7.44 -51.44
N SER A 152 -19.84 7.36 -50.30
CA SER A 152 -19.99 6.22 -49.38
C SER A 152 -20.88 6.63 -48.19
N PHE A 153 -22.11 7.01 -48.50
CA PHE A 153 -23.21 7.15 -47.54
C PHE A 153 -23.72 5.73 -47.22
N ASP A 154 -22.85 4.90 -46.62
CA ASP A 154 -23.34 3.74 -45.88
C ASP A 154 -23.84 4.31 -44.56
N GLU A 155 -25.16 4.45 -44.44
CA GLU A 155 -25.89 5.08 -43.32
C GLU A 155 -25.70 4.37 -41.96
N ASP A 156 -24.84 3.35 -41.88
CA ASP A 156 -24.72 2.44 -40.73
C ASP A 156 -23.38 2.56 -39.98
N HIS A 157 -22.50 3.51 -40.32
CA HIS A 157 -21.25 3.72 -39.58
C HIS A 157 -21.37 4.81 -38.52
N GLU A 158 -21.85 4.42 -37.34
CA GLU A 158 -21.72 5.23 -36.14
C GLU A 158 -20.21 5.50 -35.87
N PRO A 159 -19.82 6.76 -35.60
CA PRO A 159 -18.43 7.09 -35.31
C PRO A 159 -18.00 6.37 -34.04
N VAL A 160 -17.05 5.44 -34.16
CA VAL A 160 -16.44 4.76 -33.01
C VAL A 160 -15.67 5.81 -32.21
N LEU A 161 -16.21 6.20 -31.06
CA LEU A 161 -15.53 7.08 -30.12
C LEU A 161 -14.35 6.30 -29.51
N SER A 162 -13.13 6.67 -29.89
CA SER A 162 -11.92 6.12 -29.29
C SER A 162 -11.47 7.01 -28.14
N ILE A 163 -11.20 6.44 -26.97
CA ILE A 163 -10.56 7.15 -25.85
C ILE A 163 -9.14 7.56 -26.31
N ASP A 164 -8.85 8.87 -26.28
CA ASP A 164 -7.57 9.45 -26.71
C ASP A 164 -6.39 8.97 -25.84
N ASP A 165 -5.16 9.34 -26.19
CA ASP A 165 -3.92 8.98 -25.51
C ASP A 165 -3.85 9.46 -24.04
N SER A 166 -4.73 10.35 -23.61
CA SER A 166 -4.86 10.84 -22.21
C SER A 166 -5.64 9.89 -21.30
N ARG A 167 -5.50 8.56 -21.50
CA ARG A 167 -6.21 7.54 -20.73
C ARG A 167 -5.81 7.56 -19.26
N THR A 168 -6.79 7.68 -18.39
CA THR A 168 -6.64 7.36 -16.96
C THR A 168 -7.23 5.98 -16.71
N THR A 169 -6.42 5.09 -16.15
CA THR A 169 -6.85 3.75 -15.76
C THR A 169 -6.92 3.67 -14.24
N ALA A 170 -8.00 3.07 -13.73
CA ALA A 170 -8.17 2.76 -12.31
C ALA A 170 -8.51 1.29 -12.16
N CYS A 171 -7.87 0.62 -11.21
CA CYS A 171 -8.09 -0.80 -10.94
C CYS A 171 -8.51 -0.95 -9.49
N GLU A 172 -9.72 -1.44 -9.25
CA GLU A 172 -10.22 -1.70 -7.91
C GLU A 172 -10.37 -3.21 -7.70
N LEU A 173 -9.72 -3.73 -6.67
CA LEU A 173 -9.94 -5.11 -6.23
C LEU A 173 -10.98 -5.16 -5.12
N TRP A 174 -11.79 -6.21 -5.14
CA TRP A 174 -12.73 -6.51 -4.07
C TRP A 174 -12.88 -8.02 -3.87
N GLY A 175 -13.47 -8.40 -2.73
CA GLY A 175 -13.84 -9.78 -2.44
C GLY A 175 -12.73 -10.82 -2.52
N ILE A 176 -11.58 -10.52 -1.92
CA ILE A 176 -10.43 -11.42 -1.94
C ILE A 176 -10.71 -12.66 -1.07
N VAL A 177 -10.67 -13.85 -1.68
CA VAL A 177 -10.92 -15.15 -1.04
C VAL A 177 -9.80 -16.14 -1.36
N ASP A 178 -9.50 -17.06 -0.44
CA ASP A 178 -8.58 -18.17 -0.72
C ASP A 178 -9.25 -19.31 -1.50
N LEU A 179 -8.51 -20.39 -1.77
CA LEU A 179 -9.03 -21.59 -2.45
C LEU A 179 -10.16 -22.30 -1.68
N GLU A 180 -10.35 -22.00 -0.39
CA GLU A 180 -11.44 -22.54 0.44
C GLU A 180 -12.65 -21.60 0.50
N GLY A 181 -12.62 -20.48 -0.23
CA GLY A 181 -13.66 -19.44 -0.16
C GLY A 181 -13.60 -18.60 1.11
N ARG A 182 -12.54 -18.72 1.92
CA ARG A 182 -12.38 -17.90 3.12
C ARG A 182 -11.93 -16.51 2.71
N SER A 183 -12.67 -15.50 3.14
CA SER A 183 -12.29 -14.12 2.89
C SER A 183 -10.95 -13.79 3.55
N LEU A 184 -9.98 -13.45 2.71
CA LEU A 184 -8.70 -12.86 3.13
C LEU A 184 -8.88 -11.41 3.61
N MET A 185 -10.09 -10.86 3.53
CA MET A 185 -10.46 -9.51 3.97
C MET A 185 -11.32 -9.48 5.23
N LYS A 186 -11.59 -10.63 5.87
CA LYS A 186 -12.51 -10.69 7.00
C LYS A 186 -12.08 -9.72 8.10
N LYS A 187 -12.90 -8.67 8.31
CA LYS A 187 -12.74 -7.72 9.42
C LYS A 187 -12.64 -8.55 10.69
N VAL A 188 -11.52 -8.46 11.39
CA VAL A 188 -11.42 -8.98 12.75
C VAL A 188 -12.49 -8.22 13.52
N LYS A 189 -13.52 -8.93 13.98
CA LYS A 189 -14.61 -8.34 14.75
C LYS A 189 -13.98 -7.87 16.06
N LEU A 190 -13.51 -6.63 16.06
CA LEU A 190 -12.96 -6.00 17.25
C LEU A 190 -14.08 -6.10 18.27
N ARG A 191 -13.80 -6.78 19.39
CA ARG A 191 -14.66 -6.67 20.56
C ARG A 191 -14.84 -5.18 20.74
N LYS A 192 -16.10 -4.69 20.75
CA LYS A 192 -16.43 -3.29 21.09
C LYS A 192 -15.84 -3.03 22.48
N GLY A 193 -14.56 -2.69 22.51
CA GLY A 193 -13.85 -2.22 23.67
C GLY A 193 -14.37 -0.82 23.85
N SER A 194 -15.05 -0.62 24.98
CA SER A 194 -15.46 0.66 25.54
C SER A 194 -14.62 1.78 24.94
N SER A 195 -15.24 2.67 24.17
CA SER A 195 -14.63 3.93 23.84
C SER A 195 -14.12 4.52 25.14
N SER A 196 -12.79 4.57 25.31
CA SER A 196 -12.19 5.38 26.36
C SER A 196 -12.36 6.81 25.88
N GLY A 197 -13.57 7.34 26.07
CA GLY A 197 -13.79 8.76 26.11
C GLY A 197 -12.85 9.28 27.19
N HIS A 198 -11.71 9.81 26.75
CA HIS A 198 -10.93 10.74 27.55
C HIS A 198 -11.78 12.00 27.68
N ALA A 199 -12.79 11.91 28.56
CA ALA A 199 -13.45 13.07 29.11
C ALA A 199 -12.38 13.82 29.89
N PHE A 200 -11.92 14.93 29.32
CA PHE A 200 -11.16 15.94 30.04
C PHE A 200 -12.10 16.48 31.14
N ALA A 201 -12.02 15.88 32.33
CA ALA A 201 -12.70 16.39 33.51
C ALA A 201 -11.97 17.66 33.96
N SER A 202 -12.36 18.81 33.40
CA SER A 202 -12.14 20.09 34.05
C SER A 202 -13.17 20.20 35.18
N GLY A 203 -12.72 19.94 36.41
CA GLY A 203 -13.50 20.22 37.61
C GLY A 203 -13.80 21.72 37.70
N GLY A 204 -15.08 22.05 37.58
CA GLY A 204 -15.66 23.32 37.97
C GLY A 204 -16.92 23.00 38.75
N GLU A 205 -16.83 23.07 40.07
CA GLU A 205 -17.97 23.04 40.98
C GLU A 205 -18.75 24.35 40.77
N SER A 206 -19.98 24.23 40.27
CA SER A 206 -21.02 25.24 40.50
C SER A 206 -22.33 24.49 40.67
N GLU A 207 -22.70 24.32 41.94
CA GLU A 207 -24.08 24.12 42.38
C GLU A 207 -24.88 25.33 41.90
N ASP A 208 -25.90 25.12 41.08
CA ASP A 208 -27.10 25.94 41.06
C ASP A 208 -28.24 25.06 40.52
N GLU A 209 -29.20 24.86 41.41
CA GLU A 209 -30.53 24.32 41.21
C GLU A 209 -31.26 25.17 40.16
N ASP A 210 -31.99 24.55 39.26
CA ASP A 210 -33.36 25.00 38.92
C ASP A 210 -34.07 23.90 38.13
N GLU A 211 -35.15 23.46 38.75
CA GLU A 211 -36.22 22.63 38.20
C GLU A 211 -36.89 23.40 37.06
N ASP A 212 -37.08 22.78 35.90
CA ASP A 212 -38.29 23.00 35.10
C ASP A 212 -38.52 21.78 34.21
N ALA A 213 -39.65 21.14 34.48
CA ALA A 213 -40.21 20.04 33.74
C ALA A 213 -40.93 20.60 32.51
N GLU A 214 -40.51 20.20 31.33
CA GLU A 214 -41.34 20.29 30.13
C GLU A 214 -41.41 18.87 29.54
N GLU A 215 -42.65 18.42 29.43
CA GLU A 215 -43.08 17.15 28.85
C GLU A 215 -42.88 17.23 27.34
N ASP A 216 -41.80 16.65 26.82
CA ASP A 216 -41.59 16.53 25.38
C ASP A 216 -42.25 15.26 24.84
N GLU A 217 -43.07 15.49 23.83
CA GLU A 217 -44.01 14.60 23.18
C GLU A 217 -43.32 13.37 22.57
N ASP A 218 -43.94 12.20 22.77
CA ASP A 218 -43.56 10.93 22.17
C ASP A 218 -43.68 11.00 20.62
N GLU A 219 -42.60 11.41 19.94
CA GLU A 219 -42.43 11.17 18.51
C GLU A 219 -42.12 9.68 18.31
N GLU A 220 -43.17 8.91 17.99
CA GLU A 220 -43.06 7.54 17.49
C GLU A 220 -42.32 7.57 16.13
N ASP A 221 -40.98 7.51 16.19
CA ASP A 221 -40.11 7.30 15.03
C ASP A 221 -40.49 5.96 14.38
N GLU A 222 -41.22 6.04 13.26
CA GLU A 222 -41.42 4.93 12.33
C GLU A 222 -40.04 4.51 11.79
N ASP A 223 -39.45 3.52 12.45
CA ASP A 223 -38.25 2.78 12.04
C ASP A 223 -38.56 2.11 10.69
N ASP A 224 -38.40 2.89 9.62
CA ASP A 224 -38.25 2.42 8.24
C ASP A 224 -37.05 1.47 8.24
N GLY A 225 -37.36 0.20 8.49
CA GLY A 225 -36.50 -0.96 8.31
C GLY A 225 -36.13 -1.14 6.83
N SER A 226 -35.55 -0.10 6.25
CA SER A 226 -34.61 -0.15 5.16
C SER A 226 -33.45 -0.99 5.66
N ASP A 227 -33.64 -2.31 5.58
CA ASP A 227 -32.59 -3.30 5.34
C ASP A 227 -31.88 -2.81 4.07
N SER A 228 -31.06 -1.77 4.24
CA SER A 228 -30.01 -1.44 3.31
C SER A 228 -29.19 -2.71 3.25
N ASP A 229 -29.45 -3.48 2.20
CA ASP A 229 -28.53 -4.49 1.72
C ASP A 229 -27.18 -3.78 1.76
N ASP A 230 -26.38 -4.10 2.79
CA ASP A 230 -24.99 -3.67 2.94
C ASP A 230 -24.31 -4.33 1.76
N GLU A 231 -24.48 -3.70 0.59
CA GLU A 231 -23.85 -4.01 -0.68
C GLU A 231 -22.38 -3.98 -0.33
N GLY A 232 -21.89 -5.20 -0.04
CA GLY A 232 -20.81 -5.39 0.91
C GLY A 232 -19.74 -4.38 0.61
N THR A 233 -19.54 -3.44 1.56
CA THR A 233 -18.57 -2.34 1.46
C THR A 233 -17.16 -2.91 1.30
N GLY A 234 -16.91 -3.44 0.11
CA GLY A 234 -15.66 -4.05 -0.29
C GLY A 234 -14.65 -2.93 -0.29
N LEU A 235 -13.61 -3.09 0.50
CA LEU A 235 -12.46 -2.19 0.40
C LEU A 235 -12.00 -2.20 -1.05
N LYS A 236 -12.17 -1.07 -1.73
CA LYS A 236 -11.67 -0.83 -3.08
C LYS A 236 -10.17 -0.63 -2.96
N ILE A 237 -9.41 -1.66 -3.32
CA ILE A 237 -7.96 -1.58 -3.22
C ILE A 237 -7.40 -1.22 -4.59
N PRO A 238 -6.70 -0.08 -4.73
CA PRO A 238 -5.99 0.21 -5.96
C PRO A 238 -4.97 -0.89 -6.21
N ILE A 239 -4.88 -1.41 -7.44
CA ILE A 239 -3.78 -2.28 -7.86
C ILE A 239 -3.04 -1.61 -9.01
N GLU A 240 -1.71 -1.63 -8.95
CA GLU A 240 -0.91 -1.08 -10.03
C GLU A 240 -1.02 -1.97 -11.27
N GLU A 241 -1.13 -1.36 -12.46
CA GLU A 241 -1.16 -2.10 -13.73
C GLU A 241 0.06 -3.01 -13.91
N LYS A 242 1.16 -2.69 -13.21
CA LYS A 242 2.36 -3.52 -13.19
C LYS A 242 2.21 -4.88 -12.49
N ALA A 243 1.10 -5.13 -11.81
CA ALA A 243 0.83 -6.41 -11.16
C ALA A 243 0.21 -7.47 -12.11
N PHE A 244 -0.39 -7.04 -13.24
CA PHE A 244 -1.05 -7.95 -14.17
C PHE A 244 -0.05 -8.76 -15.00
N ILE A 245 -0.33 -10.03 -15.28
CA ILE A 245 0.53 -10.82 -16.18
C ILE A 245 0.42 -10.32 -17.62
N VAL A 246 -0.80 -10.03 -18.09
CA VAL A 246 -1.08 -9.64 -19.47
C VAL A 246 -1.02 -8.12 -19.59
N ARG A 247 -0.33 -7.61 -20.62
CA ARG A 247 -0.36 -6.19 -20.98
C ARG A 247 -1.65 -5.89 -21.73
N ASN A 248 -2.34 -4.81 -21.39
CA ASN A 248 -3.62 -4.41 -22.00
C ASN A 248 -4.66 -5.54 -22.08
N PRO A 249 -5.07 -6.12 -20.95
CA PRO A 249 -5.91 -7.32 -20.95
C PRO A 249 -7.30 -7.15 -21.58
N PHE A 250 -7.70 -5.92 -21.91
CA PHE A 250 -9.02 -5.56 -22.42
C PHE A 250 -9.01 -4.96 -23.82
N GLU A 251 -7.88 -5.04 -24.55
CA GLU A 251 -7.77 -4.39 -25.88
C GLU A 251 -8.81 -4.93 -26.88
N ASP A 252 -9.16 -6.22 -26.78
CA ASP A 252 -10.11 -6.89 -27.66
C ASP A 252 -11.49 -7.17 -27.02
N ASP A 253 -11.68 -6.75 -25.76
CA ASP A 253 -12.91 -7.03 -24.99
C ASP A 253 -13.89 -5.85 -25.06
N GLU A 254 -15.18 -6.16 -25.10
CA GLU A 254 -16.21 -5.13 -24.87
C GLU A 254 -16.34 -4.85 -23.36
N PRO A 255 -16.48 -3.57 -22.95
CA PRO A 255 -16.72 -3.22 -21.55
C PRO A 255 -18.11 -3.66 -21.10
N ASP A 256 -18.20 -4.01 -19.82
CA ASP A 256 -19.44 -4.44 -19.17
C ASP A 256 -20.38 -3.25 -18.94
N GLU A 257 -19.83 -2.08 -18.62
CA GLU A 257 -20.57 -0.82 -18.55
C GLU A 257 -19.89 0.24 -19.42
N LYS A 258 -20.69 0.95 -20.22
CA LYS A 258 -20.27 2.09 -21.04
C LYS A 258 -21.02 3.32 -20.55
N ASP A 259 -20.29 4.28 -20.01
CA ASP A 259 -20.78 5.64 -19.83
C ASP A 259 -20.06 6.54 -20.83
N GLU A 260 -20.77 6.87 -21.91
CA GLU A 260 -20.22 7.69 -23.00
C GLU A 260 -20.39 9.20 -22.74
N GLY A 261 -20.89 9.58 -21.55
CA GLY A 261 -21.15 10.96 -21.15
C GLY A 261 -22.28 11.61 -21.95
N TYR A 262 -23.34 12.05 -21.26
CA TYR A 262 -24.41 12.81 -21.91
C TYR A 262 -23.97 14.27 -22.11
N ILE A 263 -24.05 14.80 -23.35
CA ILE A 263 -23.82 16.23 -23.61
C ILE A 263 -25.05 17.00 -23.12
N GLU A 264 -25.08 17.33 -21.84
CA GLU A 264 -26.12 18.23 -21.32
C GLU A 264 -25.68 19.70 -21.30
N ASP A 265 -24.38 19.95 -21.24
CA ASP A 265 -23.81 21.29 -21.33
C ASP A 265 -22.83 21.38 -22.52
N HIS A 266 -22.80 22.54 -23.18
CA HIS A 266 -21.98 22.81 -24.37
C HIS A 266 -20.45 22.76 -24.14
N SER A 267 -19.96 22.07 -23.10
CA SER A 267 -18.54 21.75 -22.98
C SER A 267 -18.14 20.80 -24.09
N ALA A 268 -17.13 21.19 -24.87
CA ALA A 268 -16.65 20.45 -26.04
C ALA A 268 -15.93 19.12 -25.69
N THR A 269 -15.81 18.77 -24.41
CA THR A 269 -15.14 17.58 -23.90
C THR A 269 -16.17 16.59 -23.36
N ARG A 270 -16.15 15.35 -23.88
CA ARG A 270 -16.89 14.23 -23.30
C ARG A 270 -15.95 13.39 -22.46
N ASP A 271 -16.30 13.16 -21.21
CA ASP A 271 -15.62 12.15 -20.40
C ASP A 271 -16.26 10.80 -20.75
N ILE A 272 -15.47 9.91 -21.35
CA ILE A 272 -15.88 8.52 -21.58
C ILE A 272 -15.34 7.69 -20.42
N CYS A 273 -16.17 6.80 -19.89
CA CYS A 273 -15.83 5.86 -18.84
C CYS A 273 -16.29 4.46 -19.24
N HIS A 274 -15.34 3.56 -19.44
CA HIS A 274 -15.58 2.14 -19.71
C HIS A 274 -15.19 1.33 -18.48
N VAL A 275 -16.10 0.47 -18.03
CA VAL A 275 -15.89 -0.41 -16.89
C VAL A 275 -15.81 -1.86 -17.37
N TYR A 276 -14.78 -2.58 -16.90
CA TYR A 276 -14.60 -4.00 -17.13
C TYR A 276 -14.58 -4.73 -15.79
N GLU A 277 -15.48 -5.68 -15.62
CA GLU A 277 -15.57 -6.53 -14.44
C GLU A 277 -15.06 -7.93 -14.75
N ARG A 278 -14.01 -8.35 -14.04
CA ARG A 278 -13.40 -9.67 -14.23
C ARG A 278 -13.09 -10.32 -12.91
N THR A 279 -12.71 -11.59 -12.97
CA THR A 279 -12.09 -12.26 -11.84
C THR A 279 -10.60 -12.43 -12.04
N LEU A 280 -9.84 -12.12 -10.99
CA LEU A 280 -8.42 -12.35 -10.89
C LEU A 280 -8.11 -13.61 -10.10
N LEU A 281 -7.09 -14.31 -10.58
CA LEU A 281 -6.26 -15.22 -9.83
C LEU A 281 -5.06 -14.44 -9.29
N LEU A 282 -4.98 -14.32 -7.98
CA LEU A 282 -3.84 -13.74 -7.28
C LEU A 282 -2.90 -14.86 -6.83
N LEU A 283 -1.60 -14.67 -7.08
CA LEU A 283 -0.55 -15.58 -6.64
C LEU A 283 0.51 -14.77 -5.89
N PHE A 284 0.82 -15.20 -4.67
CA PHE A 284 1.88 -14.60 -3.85
C PHE A 284 2.49 -15.67 -2.94
N HIS A 285 3.71 -15.43 -2.48
CA HIS A 285 4.39 -16.39 -1.60
C HIS A 285 3.85 -16.27 -0.18
N GLU A 286 3.69 -17.39 0.54
CA GLU A 286 3.26 -17.42 1.95
C GLU A 286 4.11 -16.52 2.86
N LYS A 287 5.41 -16.38 2.58
CA LYS A 287 6.31 -15.51 3.36
C LYS A 287 6.00 -14.01 3.20
N ASP A 288 5.35 -13.66 2.10
CA ASP A 288 4.98 -12.29 1.73
C ASP A 288 3.49 -12.01 2.04
N GLU A 289 2.76 -13.00 2.58
CA GLU A 289 1.32 -12.90 2.85
C GLU A 289 0.98 -11.71 3.73
N ILE A 290 1.74 -11.45 4.79
CA ILE A 290 1.49 -10.31 5.68
C ILE A 290 1.69 -8.97 4.98
N GLU A 291 2.66 -8.85 4.07
CA GLU A 291 2.87 -7.64 3.26
C GLU A 291 1.72 -7.43 2.27
N VAL A 292 1.24 -8.51 1.65
CA VAL A 292 0.09 -8.50 0.75
C VAL A 292 -1.20 -8.13 1.50
N LEU A 293 -1.45 -8.75 2.66
CA LEU A 293 -2.61 -8.45 3.50
C LEU A 293 -2.54 -7.04 4.07
N TYR A 294 -1.34 -6.56 4.44
CA TYR A 294 -1.13 -5.17 4.85
C TYR A 294 -1.61 -4.21 3.76
N TYR A 295 -1.21 -4.46 2.52
CA TYR A 295 -1.64 -3.64 1.39
C TYR A 295 -3.16 -3.70 1.16
N PHE A 296 -3.73 -4.91 1.19
CA PHE A 296 -5.16 -5.08 0.92
C PHE A 296 -6.05 -4.56 2.04
N ARG A 297 -5.63 -4.65 3.30
CA ARG A 297 -6.45 -4.30 4.47
C ARG A 297 -6.21 -2.88 4.97
N ASP A 298 -5.98 -1.90 4.12
CA ASP A 298 -5.82 -0.49 4.55
C ASP A 298 -4.60 -0.25 5.47
N GLY A 299 -3.53 -1.02 5.27
CA GLY A 299 -2.21 -0.76 5.86
C GLY A 299 -2.19 -0.67 7.38
N THR A 300 -1.77 0.50 7.89
CA THR A 300 -1.62 0.76 9.33
C THR A 300 -2.93 0.55 10.07
N ASN A 301 -4.06 0.95 9.48
CA ASN A 301 -5.37 0.92 10.11
C ASN A 301 -5.82 -0.51 10.44
N TRP A 302 -5.40 -1.49 9.66
CA TRP A 302 -5.60 -2.89 10.01
C TRP A 302 -4.56 -3.42 10.98
N THR A 303 -3.29 -3.06 10.85
CA THR A 303 -2.24 -3.61 11.72
C THR A 303 -2.32 -3.14 13.17
N ILE A 304 -2.68 -1.87 13.40
CA ILE A 304 -2.80 -1.27 14.74
C ILE A 304 -3.66 -2.14 15.67
N PRO A 305 -4.93 -2.44 15.34
CA PRO A 305 -5.76 -3.23 16.24
C PRO A 305 -5.25 -4.67 16.44
N GLN A 306 -4.56 -5.27 15.45
CA GLN A 306 -3.93 -6.59 15.65
C GLN A 306 -2.79 -6.53 16.67
N LEU A 307 -1.93 -5.52 16.54
CA LEU A 307 -0.79 -5.33 17.42
C LEU A 307 -1.22 -4.93 18.84
N GLU A 308 -2.28 -4.15 18.98
CA GLU A 308 -2.87 -3.84 20.30
C GLU A 308 -3.43 -5.09 20.97
N ALA A 309 -4.17 -5.90 20.22
CA ALA A 309 -4.75 -7.15 20.68
C ALA A 309 -3.71 -8.26 20.94
N SER A 310 -2.44 -8.03 20.59
CA SER A 310 -1.40 -9.05 20.67
C SER A 310 -1.21 -9.65 22.07
N SER A 311 -0.52 -10.78 22.16
CA SER A 311 -0.18 -11.34 23.48
C SER A 311 1.11 -10.72 24.06
N LYS A 312 1.52 -11.11 25.29
CA LYS A 312 2.83 -10.74 25.85
C LYS A 312 3.99 -11.48 25.18
N SER A 313 3.71 -12.64 24.58
CA SER A 313 4.67 -13.47 23.86
C SER A 313 4.28 -13.46 22.38
N PRO A 314 4.88 -12.61 21.54
CA PRO A 314 4.37 -12.40 20.20
C PRO A 314 4.48 -13.67 19.36
N SER A 315 3.44 -13.95 18.57
CA SER A 315 3.49 -14.96 17.51
C SER A 315 4.41 -14.50 16.38
N ASP A 316 4.82 -15.43 15.52
CA ASP A 316 5.64 -15.07 14.35
C ASP A 316 4.87 -14.17 13.37
N GLU A 317 3.55 -14.33 13.30
CA GLU A 317 2.64 -13.45 12.57
C GLU A 317 2.62 -12.03 13.14
N GLU A 318 2.49 -11.87 14.46
CA GLU A 318 2.52 -10.56 15.14
C GLU A 318 3.86 -9.86 14.93
N ARG A 319 4.98 -10.60 14.94
CA ARG A 319 6.30 -10.04 14.61
C ARG A 319 6.41 -9.60 13.16
N ALA A 320 5.88 -10.39 12.23
CA ALA A 320 5.83 -10.02 10.81
C ALA A 320 4.99 -8.77 10.60
N LEU A 321 3.83 -8.66 11.26
CA LEU A 321 2.99 -7.46 11.25
C LEU A 321 3.77 -6.24 11.76
N ALA A 322 4.41 -6.35 12.93
CA ALA A 322 5.19 -5.26 13.49
C ALA A 322 6.35 -4.84 12.57
N ALA A 323 7.02 -5.80 11.92
CA ALA A 323 8.08 -5.53 10.97
C ALA A 323 7.56 -4.82 9.71
N THR A 324 6.42 -5.25 9.16
CA THR A 324 5.77 -4.61 8.01
C THR A 324 5.30 -3.20 8.35
N THR A 325 4.63 -3.00 9.49
CA THR A 325 4.22 -1.66 9.97
C THR A 325 5.44 -0.76 10.17
N LEU A 326 6.53 -1.27 10.77
CA LEU A 326 7.78 -0.53 10.93
C LEU A 326 8.44 -0.16 9.59
N ALA A 327 8.39 -1.04 8.60
CA ALA A 327 8.92 -0.76 7.27
C ALA A 327 8.08 0.32 6.55
N ALA A 328 6.77 0.31 6.77
CA ALA A 328 5.83 1.32 6.28
C ALA A 328 5.96 2.67 6.99
N LEU A 329 6.53 2.70 8.22
CA LEU A 329 6.95 3.95 8.84
C LEU A 329 8.06 4.59 7.99
N LYS A 330 7.64 5.48 7.08
CA LYS A 330 8.52 6.28 6.23
C LYS A 330 9.58 6.97 7.10
N ASP A 331 10.82 7.00 6.62
CA ASP A 331 11.83 7.91 7.16
C ASP A 331 11.40 9.33 6.81
N PHE A 332 10.62 9.95 7.69
CA PHE A 332 10.09 11.31 7.52
C PHE A 332 11.21 12.33 7.77
N ARG A 333 12.29 12.27 6.99
CA ARG A 333 13.30 13.32 6.97
C ARG A 333 12.71 14.46 6.17
N PHE A 334 12.12 15.42 6.89
CA PHE A 334 11.75 16.73 6.35
C PHE A 334 13.01 17.37 5.74
N GLY A 335 13.24 17.17 4.44
CA GLY A 335 14.53 17.48 3.85
C GLY A 335 14.53 17.47 2.34
N ASP A 336 14.85 16.33 1.71
CA ASP A 336 15.65 16.48 0.50
C ASP A 336 15.03 16.04 -0.84
N ASP A 337 14.16 15.04 -0.96
CA ASP A 337 13.80 14.57 -2.33
C ASP A 337 12.39 13.96 -2.43
N HIS A 338 11.34 14.73 -2.13
CA HIS A 338 10.06 14.45 -2.77
C HIS A 338 10.01 15.22 -4.10
N PRO A 339 10.16 14.52 -5.25
CA PRO A 339 10.03 15.17 -6.54
C PRO A 339 8.66 15.85 -6.58
N ILE A 340 8.69 17.15 -6.83
CA ILE A 340 7.56 18.10 -6.80
C ILE A 340 6.39 17.68 -7.73
N GLY A 341 6.53 16.57 -8.49
CA GLY A 341 5.51 16.00 -9.36
C GLY A 341 4.72 14.78 -8.85
N SER A 342 5.12 14.07 -7.79
CA SER A 342 4.32 12.91 -7.31
C SER A 342 3.18 13.35 -6.40
N ARG A 343 2.11 13.87 -7.01
CA ARG A 343 0.87 14.29 -6.34
C ARG A 343 0.05 13.13 -5.77
N ILE A 344 0.41 11.87 -6.03
CA ILE A 344 -0.36 10.69 -5.59
C ILE A 344 -0.07 10.34 -4.12
N TRP A 345 1.07 10.77 -3.56
CA TRP A 345 1.43 10.52 -2.16
C TRP A 345 1.80 11.80 -1.41
N SER A 346 1.13 12.92 -1.72
CA SER A 346 1.15 14.05 -0.79
C SER A 346 0.30 13.68 0.43
N PRO A 347 0.81 13.72 1.67
CA PRO A 347 -0.01 13.65 2.88
C PRO A 347 -0.85 14.93 2.96
N ARG A 348 -1.89 15.01 2.12
CA ARG A 348 -2.91 16.06 2.13
C ARG A 348 -4.01 15.72 3.12
N ASN A 349 -4.16 14.44 3.46
CA ASN A 349 -5.09 14.03 4.48
C ASN A 349 -4.37 14.12 5.84
N PHE A 350 -4.93 14.92 6.75
CA PHE A 350 -4.53 14.92 8.16
C PHE A 350 -4.56 13.49 8.74
N GLN A 351 -5.41 12.63 8.19
CA GLN A 351 -5.53 11.22 8.53
C GLN A 351 -4.20 10.46 8.42
N ASP A 352 -3.46 10.62 7.32
CA ASP A 352 -2.18 9.92 7.11
C ASP A 352 -1.13 10.21 8.20
N ARG A 353 -1.21 11.39 8.85
CA ARG A 353 -0.32 11.73 9.96
C ARG A 353 -0.76 11.08 11.26
N GLN A 354 -2.07 11.03 11.49
CA GLN A 354 -2.65 10.42 12.67
C GLN A 354 -2.37 8.92 12.69
N ASP A 355 -2.66 8.21 11.59
CA ASP A 355 -2.44 6.77 11.46
C ASP A 355 -0.96 6.40 11.68
N TYR A 356 -0.06 7.29 11.27
CA TYR A 356 1.38 7.14 11.47
C TYR A 356 1.80 7.28 12.95
N TYR A 357 1.25 8.26 13.67
CA TYR A 357 1.53 8.42 15.10
C TYR A 357 0.95 7.27 15.91
N GLU A 358 -0.26 6.84 15.58
CA GLU A 358 -0.88 5.67 16.20
C GLU A 358 -0.05 4.41 15.95
N ALA A 359 0.38 4.16 14.71
CA ALA A 359 1.26 3.05 14.38
C ALA A 359 2.59 3.10 15.16
N ARG A 360 3.22 4.28 15.27
CA ARG A 360 4.42 4.46 16.12
C ARG A 360 4.13 4.06 17.56
N ASP A 361 3.09 4.62 18.16
CA ASP A 361 2.79 4.45 19.59
C ASP A 361 2.42 3.00 19.89
N VAL A 362 1.67 2.35 19.02
CA VAL A 362 1.33 0.93 19.11
C VAL A 362 2.58 0.05 18.98
N LEU A 363 3.52 0.38 18.08
CA LEU A 363 4.77 -0.36 17.96
C LEU A 363 5.67 -0.19 19.19
N LEU A 364 5.74 1.01 19.78
CA LEU A 364 6.48 1.25 21.03
C LEU A 364 5.85 0.49 22.20
N LYS A 365 4.53 0.55 22.35
CA LYS A 365 3.78 -0.22 23.35
C LYS A 365 3.98 -1.72 23.15
N SER A 366 3.95 -2.20 21.91
CA SER A 366 4.19 -3.61 21.57
C SER A 366 5.62 -4.03 21.91
N ALA A 367 6.62 -3.21 21.60
CA ALA A 367 8.00 -3.47 21.95
C ALA A 367 8.20 -3.59 23.47
N VAL A 368 7.59 -2.70 24.26
CA VAL A 368 7.57 -2.79 25.73
C VAL A 368 6.86 -4.06 26.20
N LYS A 369 5.66 -4.32 25.69
CA LYS A 369 4.83 -5.49 26.04
C LYS A 369 5.55 -6.81 25.78
N TRP A 370 6.26 -6.91 24.66
CA TRP A 370 7.02 -8.09 24.24
C TRP A 370 8.43 -8.15 24.81
N LYS A 371 8.87 -7.08 25.48
CA LYS A 371 10.26 -6.87 25.92
C LYS A 371 11.26 -6.96 24.76
N ASP A 372 10.87 -6.47 23.59
CA ASP A 372 11.68 -6.47 22.36
C ASP A 372 12.45 -5.14 22.23
N VAL A 373 13.72 -5.15 22.66
CA VAL A 373 14.60 -3.98 22.58
C VAL A 373 14.96 -3.61 21.14
N ASP A 374 15.02 -4.60 20.24
CA ASP A 374 15.39 -4.36 18.84
C ASP A 374 14.27 -3.61 18.12
N LEU A 375 13.01 -4.04 18.30
CA LEU A 375 11.84 -3.33 17.81
C LEU A 375 11.78 -1.91 18.38
N TRP A 376 11.94 -1.74 19.70
CA TRP A 376 11.96 -0.41 20.35
C TRP A 376 12.99 0.52 19.71
N THR A 377 14.22 0.03 19.55
CA THR A 377 15.34 0.80 19.01
C THR A 377 15.11 1.19 17.55
N LYS A 378 14.57 0.28 16.74
CA LYS A 378 14.24 0.55 15.34
C LYS A 378 13.12 1.57 15.20
N VAL A 379 12.07 1.49 16.01
CA VAL A 379 10.96 2.47 16.00
C VAL A 379 11.48 3.85 16.38
N VAL A 380 12.26 3.95 17.47
CA VAL A 380 12.86 5.22 17.91
C VAL A 380 13.81 5.80 16.86
N ALA A 381 14.58 4.97 16.15
CA ALA A 381 15.45 5.44 15.08
C ALA A 381 14.67 6.06 13.91
N LYS A 382 13.50 5.52 13.57
CA LYS A 382 12.57 6.09 12.58
C LYS A 382 11.92 7.40 13.05
N CYS A 383 11.91 7.67 14.36
CA CYS A 383 11.36 8.88 14.97
C CYS A 383 12.22 10.16 14.81
N HIS A 384 13.30 10.12 14.03
CA HIS A 384 14.20 11.25 13.89
C HIS A 384 13.57 12.40 13.07
N GLY A 385 13.55 13.62 13.63
CA GLY A 385 13.13 14.84 12.93
C GLY A 385 11.63 15.14 13.01
N TRP A 386 10.90 14.44 13.87
CA TRP A 386 9.45 14.55 13.94
C TRP A 386 8.99 15.82 14.65
N ARG A 387 7.84 16.34 14.22
CA ARG A 387 7.26 17.53 14.84
C ARG A 387 6.70 17.26 16.22
N ASP A 388 6.16 16.07 16.43
CA ASP A 388 5.47 15.67 17.64
C ASP A 388 6.33 14.64 18.39
N PRO A 389 6.73 14.94 19.64
CA PRO A 389 7.60 14.05 20.40
C PRO A 389 6.86 12.74 20.72
N ILE A 390 7.63 11.67 20.92
CA ILE A 390 7.12 10.49 21.62
C ILE A 390 6.60 10.94 22.98
N GLU A 391 5.44 10.45 23.38
CA GLU A 391 4.83 10.75 24.67
C GLU A 391 5.77 10.37 25.83
N ASP A 392 5.75 11.18 26.90
CA ASP A 392 6.66 10.99 28.04
C ASP A 392 6.39 9.61 28.69
N GLU A 393 5.13 9.18 28.69
CA GLU A 393 4.63 7.90 29.19
C GLU A 393 5.31 6.72 28.49
N ALA A 394 5.32 6.71 27.16
CA ALA A 394 5.97 5.65 26.39
C ALA A 394 7.47 5.59 26.68
N ILE A 395 8.15 6.76 26.75
CA ILE A 395 9.58 6.84 27.09
C ILE A 395 9.85 6.25 28.48
N ILE A 396 9.02 6.60 29.47
CA ILE A 396 9.13 6.10 30.84
C ILE A 396 8.85 4.58 30.91
N GLU A 397 7.87 4.08 30.18
CA GLU A 397 7.57 2.65 30.09
C GLU A 397 8.72 1.86 29.47
N GLY A 398 9.31 2.35 28.37
CA GLY A 398 10.51 1.78 27.77
C GLY A 398 11.68 1.76 28.76
N PHE A 399 11.92 2.87 29.45
CA PHE A 399 12.96 2.97 30.48
C PHE A 399 12.71 2.04 31.68
N ASN A 400 11.46 1.77 32.03
CA ASN A 400 11.11 0.83 33.10
C ASN A 400 11.32 -0.62 32.72
N THR A 401 11.14 -0.93 31.43
CA THR A 401 11.13 -2.29 30.92
C THR A 401 12.51 -2.76 30.48
N PHE A 402 13.30 -1.85 29.90
CA PHE A 402 14.62 -2.16 29.36
C PHE A 402 15.72 -1.64 30.27
N GLN A 403 16.89 -2.30 30.25
CA GLN A 403 18.06 -1.78 30.95
C GLN A 403 18.54 -0.51 30.26
N PHE A 404 18.85 0.53 31.04
CA PHE A 404 19.29 1.83 30.52
C PHE A 404 20.41 1.71 29.49
N GLN A 405 21.41 0.85 29.76
CA GLN A 405 22.54 0.67 28.85
C GLN A 405 22.13 0.14 27.47
N THR A 406 21.07 -0.68 27.39
CA THR A 406 20.63 -1.29 26.14
C THR A 406 19.85 -0.31 25.26
N ILE A 407 19.12 0.64 25.87
CA ILE A 407 18.33 1.66 25.14
C ILE A 407 18.99 3.04 25.10
N ARG A 408 20.18 3.21 25.70
CA ARG A 408 20.87 4.50 25.78
C ARG A 408 21.04 5.17 24.43
N SER A 409 21.44 4.42 23.39
CA SER A 409 21.58 4.96 22.04
C SER A 409 20.27 5.47 21.47
N SER A 410 19.15 4.80 21.76
CA SER A 410 17.81 5.21 21.34
C SER A 410 17.38 6.48 22.08
N LEU A 411 17.67 6.58 23.38
CA LEU A 411 17.43 7.80 24.16
C LEU A 411 18.28 8.98 23.67
N ASP A 412 19.54 8.73 23.29
CA ASP A 412 20.40 9.74 22.65
C ASP A 412 19.79 10.25 21.34
N VAL A 413 19.23 9.36 20.52
CA VAL A 413 18.52 9.74 19.29
C VAL A 413 17.31 10.62 19.63
N LEU A 414 16.48 10.25 20.60
CA LEU A 414 15.30 11.03 21.00
C LEU A 414 15.66 12.41 21.54
N VAL A 415 16.67 12.51 22.38
CA VAL A 415 17.12 13.80 22.92
C VAL A 415 17.71 14.68 21.81
N ARG A 416 18.36 14.11 20.80
CA ARG A 416 18.89 14.92 19.69
C ARG A 416 17.83 15.31 18.66
N SER A 417 16.84 14.47 18.44
CA SER A 417 15.81 14.68 17.43
C SER A 417 14.59 15.44 17.93
N SER A 418 14.36 15.47 19.25
CA SER A 418 13.23 16.17 19.85
C SER A 418 13.36 17.69 19.72
N LYS A 419 12.25 18.36 19.39
CA LYS A 419 12.15 19.83 19.45
C LYS A 419 12.32 20.38 20.87
N ASN A 420 11.95 19.60 21.88
CA ASN A 420 12.07 19.99 23.28
C ASN A 420 12.84 18.90 24.04
N PRO A 421 14.16 18.85 23.85
CA PRO A 421 14.95 17.78 24.43
C PRO A 421 15.06 17.90 25.96
N ASN A 422 14.85 19.10 26.50
CA ASN A 422 14.72 19.33 27.95
C ASN A 422 13.50 18.63 28.54
N LYS A 423 12.36 18.58 27.83
CA LYS A 423 11.16 17.87 28.30
C LYS A 423 11.45 16.38 28.50
N VAL A 424 12.08 15.75 27.51
CA VAL A 424 12.48 14.33 27.57
C VAL A 424 13.46 14.07 28.73
N ILE A 425 14.47 14.93 28.87
CA ILE A 425 15.45 14.83 29.96
C ILE A 425 14.77 15.01 31.33
N GLN A 426 13.85 15.96 31.47
CA GLN A 426 13.12 16.20 32.72
C GLN A 426 12.20 15.04 33.08
N ALA A 427 11.51 14.43 32.11
CA ALA A 427 10.70 13.23 32.32
C ALA A 427 11.57 12.08 32.85
N LEU A 428 12.70 11.81 32.20
CA LEU A 428 13.65 10.78 32.63
C LEU A 428 14.27 11.10 34.00
N ASN A 429 14.61 12.36 34.29
CA ASN A 429 15.21 12.76 35.57
C ASN A 429 14.23 12.59 36.74
N ARG A 430 12.98 13.02 36.57
CA ARG A 430 11.91 12.84 37.57
C ARG A 430 11.74 11.37 37.92
N HIS A 431 11.82 10.51 36.91
CA HIS A 431 11.65 9.07 37.09
C HIS A 431 12.90 8.38 37.66
N ALA A 432 14.10 8.74 37.17
CA ALA A 432 15.37 8.17 37.63
C ALA A 432 15.69 8.50 39.09
N ALA A 433 15.26 9.67 39.58
CA ALA A 433 15.39 10.06 40.98
C ALA A 433 14.75 9.04 41.95
N GLN A 434 13.76 8.26 41.49
CA GLN A 434 13.12 7.22 42.28
C GLN A 434 13.92 5.90 42.30
N LYS A 435 14.79 5.65 41.31
CA LYS A 435 15.50 4.37 41.12
C LYS A 435 16.97 4.38 41.53
N THR A 436 17.54 5.51 41.95
CA THR A 436 18.97 5.66 42.33
C THR A 436 19.97 5.20 41.26
N ASP A 437 19.64 5.37 39.98
CA ASP A 437 20.53 4.97 38.87
C ASP A 437 21.57 6.06 38.57
N THR A 438 22.79 5.87 39.07
CA THR A 438 23.91 6.80 38.89
C THR A 438 24.32 6.96 37.42
N ALA A 439 24.19 5.93 36.58
CA ALA A 439 24.56 6.02 35.18
C ALA A 439 23.62 6.95 34.41
N VAL A 440 22.33 6.94 34.76
CA VAL A 440 21.30 7.79 34.16
C VAL A 440 21.52 9.24 34.55
N HIS A 441 21.81 9.53 35.82
CA HIS A 441 22.13 10.89 36.25
C HIS A 441 23.38 11.47 35.59
N GLN A 442 24.42 10.64 35.40
CA GLN A 442 25.62 11.04 34.66
C GLN A 442 25.29 11.35 33.19
N TRP A 443 24.51 10.50 32.53
CA TRP A 443 24.08 10.72 31.15
C TRP A 443 23.23 11.99 31.00
N ILE A 444 22.24 12.20 31.88
CA ILE A 444 21.42 13.42 31.92
C ILE A 444 22.29 14.67 32.04
N SER A 445 23.29 14.64 32.94
CA SER A 445 24.22 15.76 33.14
C SER A 445 25.02 16.08 31.87
N VAL A 446 25.44 15.06 31.13
CA VAL A 446 26.13 15.21 29.83
C VAL A 446 25.19 15.82 28.78
N CYS A 447 23.95 15.34 28.69
CA CYS A 447 22.97 15.88 27.74
C CYS A 447 22.67 17.37 28.02
N LEU A 448 22.48 17.76 29.28
CA LEU A 448 22.24 19.15 29.67
C LEU A 448 23.45 20.04 29.35
N ALA A 449 24.68 19.56 29.61
CA ALA A 449 25.89 20.31 29.28
C ALA A 449 26.08 20.52 27.76
N GLN A 450 25.72 19.52 26.95
CA GLN A 450 25.76 19.61 25.49
C GLN A 450 24.74 20.61 24.94
N GLN A 451 23.54 20.66 25.51
CA GLN A 451 22.50 21.61 25.09
C GLN A 451 22.85 23.06 25.45
N GLY A 452 23.42 23.29 26.63
CA GLY A 452 23.90 24.62 27.03
C GLY A 452 24.92 25.16 26.02
N SER A 453 25.81 24.32 25.51
CA SER A 453 26.84 24.71 24.54
C SER A 453 26.27 25.08 23.16
N GLN A 454 25.17 24.45 22.72
CA GLN A 454 24.55 24.75 21.42
C GLN A 454 23.77 26.07 21.40
N SER A 455 23.15 26.46 22.52
CA SER A 455 22.41 27.72 22.63
C SER A 455 23.31 28.95 22.40
N TYR A 456 24.57 28.89 22.87
CA TYR A 456 25.55 29.97 22.64
C TYR A 456 26.05 30.07 21.20
N ALA A 457 26.02 28.99 20.42
CA ALA A 457 26.52 28.99 19.04
C ALA A 457 25.54 29.67 18.06
N TYR A 458 24.22 29.53 18.26
CA TYR A 458 23.22 30.16 17.39
C TYR A 458 22.93 31.62 17.75
N GLY A 459 23.20 32.05 18.98
CA GLY A 459 22.99 33.43 19.43
C GLY A 459 23.99 34.45 18.87
N HIS A 460 25.13 34.02 18.31
CA HIS A 460 26.24 34.94 17.98
C HIS A 460 26.33 35.38 16.50
N VAL A 461 25.47 34.87 15.61
CA VAL A 461 25.55 35.15 14.16
C VAL A 461 24.70 36.35 13.70
N GLY A 462 23.84 36.91 14.57
CA GLY A 462 22.86 37.95 14.20
C GLY A 462 23.27 39.43 14.35
N GLY A 463 24.53 39.74 14.70
CA GLY A 463 24.94 41.10 15.09
C GLY A 463 25.73 41.91 14.06
N ALA A 464 26.06 41.37 12.88
CA ALA A 464 26.78 42.13 11.86
C ALA A 464 25.81 43.06 11.12
N LYS A 465 25.70 44.32 11.58
CA LYS A 465 25.05 45.42 10.86
C LYS A 465 25.53 45.43 9.41
N ARG A 466 24.68 44.96 8.48
CA ARG A 466 24.84 45.25 7.05
C ARG A 466 24.76 46.76 6.89
N LYS A 467 25.91 47.43 6.79
CA LYS A 467 26.00 48.80 6.26
C LYS A 467 25.47 48.73 4.83
N ARG A 468 24.28 49.28 4.60
CA ARG A 468 23.83 49.65 3.25
C ARG A 468 24.85 50.66 2.71
N MET A 469 25.49 50.31 1.60
CA MET A 469 26.11 51.28 0.70
C MET A 469 25.08 51.70 -0.34
#